data_AF-A0A1X2I8C6-F1
#
_entry.id   AF-A0A1X2I8C6-F1
#
_cell.length_a   1.000
_cell.length_b   1.000
_cell.length_c   1.000
_cell.angle_alpha   90.00
_cell.angle_beta   90.00
_cell.angle_gamma   90.00
#
_symmetry.space_group_name_H-M   'P 1'
#
loop_
_entity.id
_entity.type
_entity.pdbx_description
1 polymer ?
#
loop_
_entity_poly.entity_id
_entity_poly.type
_entity_poly.pdbx_seq_one_letter_code
_entity_poly.pdbx_strand_id
1 'polypeptide(L)'
;MKNPFVNDEKTQQDVENVAPVAKDSQKEETSSPVAPVAATSSSPSPPPPLPPSSSSSPSTPIKEEQQPPSPTVPPHKPNKGRLLVRFWQAIAAVGAFGFQIGATPYSGVPFIFDDAKLQYYTYAIDLVSFLWALFMIFVYLTRRFSMGKAGKVKRPIAFAVDTALAALFGVASFYQFARYPCPPGEENGWCHFHNTGRFFLVSLFLSYTIMMCWDLFGGCTCLRKKN
;
A
#
# COMPACT_ATOMS: atom_id res chain seq x y z
N MET A 1 -52.72 10.63 -29.21
CA MET A 1 -52.05 9.72 -30.16
C MET A 1 -51.47 8.58 -29.35
N LYS A 2 -51.97 7.35 -29.57
CA LYS A 2 -51.63 6.13 -28.82
C LYS A 2 -50.45 5.45 -29.51
N ASN A 3 -49.38 5.14 -28.77
CA ASN A 3 -48.31 4.27 -29.25
C ASN A 3 -48.65 2.80 -28.95
N PRO A 4 -48.57 1.91 -29.95
CA PRO A 4 -48.80 0.48 -29.80
C PRO A 4 -47.45 -0.23 -29.67
N PHE A 5 -47.03 -0.60 -28.47
CA PHE A 5 -46.00 -1.63 -28.29
C PHE A 5 -46.40 -2.49 -27.10
N VAL A 6 -47.28 -3.44 -27.42
CA VAL A 6 -47.50 -4.68 -26.68
C VAL A 6 -46.43 -5.63 -27.20
N ASN A 7 -45.51 -6.07 -26.34
CA ASN A 7 -44.62 -7.18 -26.66
C ASN A 7 -45.09 -8.39 -25.86
N ASP A 8 -45.39 -9.44 -26.62
CA ASP A 8 -45.98 -10.69 -26.19
C ASP A 8 -45.06 -11.51 -25.28
N GLU A 9 -45.72 -12.10 -24.30
CA GLU A 9 -45.24 -13.13 -23.42
C GLU A 9 -45.36 -14.51 -24.12
N LYS A 10 -44.43 -15.41 -23.79
CA LYS A 10 -44.38 -16.87 -24.09
C LYS A 10 -43.85 -17.29 -25.47
N THR A 11 -42.74 -18.04 -25.44
CA THR A 11 -42.80 -19.51 -25.58
C THR A 11 -41.55 -20.15 -24.99
N GLN A 12 -41.82 -21.18 -24.21
CA GLN A 12 -40.95 -22.07 -23.45
C GLN A 12 -40.75 -23.36 -24.27
N GLN A 13 -39.75 -24.17 -23.88
CA GLN A 13 -39.44 -25.56 -24.31
C GLN A 13 -38.53 -25.71 -25.52
N ASP A 14 -37.62 -26.68 -25.60
CA ASP A 14 -37.02 -27.67 -24.70
C ASP A 14 -35.85 -28.29 -25.52
N VAL A 15 -35.05 -29.15 -24.89
CA VAL A 15 -34.16 -30.16 -25.52
C VAL A 15 -32.79 -29.64 -26.01
N GLU A 16 -31.70 -29.95 -25.30
CA GLU A 16 -30.99 -31.22 -25.49
C GLU A 16 -29.79 -31.37 -24.53
N ASN A 17 -29.74 -32.55 -23.91
CA ASN A 17 -28.65 -33.11 -23.13
C ASN A 17 -27.26 -32.95 -23.78
N VAL A 18 -26.29 -32.40 -23.06
CA VAL A 18 -24.89 -32.84 -23.18
C VAL A 18 -24.32 -33.08 -21.78
N ALA A 19 -23.97 -34.34 -21.55
CA ALA A 19 -23.43 -34.92 -20.32
C ALA A 19 -22.06 -34.33 -19.90
N PRO A 20 -21.64 -34.52 -18.64
CA PRO A 20 -20.40 -33.97 -18.12
C PRO A 20 -19.20 -34.82 -18.54
N VAL A 21 -18.22 -34.21 -19.23
CA VAL A 21 -16.91 -34.84 -19.44
C VAL A 21 -16.04 -34.53 -18.22
N ALA A 22 -16.01 -35.50 -17.31
CA ALA A 22 -14.94 -35.64 -16.34
C ALA A 22 -13.61 -35.86 -17.09
N LYS A 23 -12.62 -35.01 -16.83
CA LYS A 23 -11.21 -35.33 -17.07
C LYS A 23 -10.50 -35.46 -15.73
N ASP A 24 -10.52 -36.70 -15.24
CA ASP A 24 -9.43 -37.24 -14.46
C ASP A 24 -8.14 -37.20 -15.29
N SER A 25 -7.11 -36.57 -14.76
CA SER A 25 -5.72 -36.96 -15.02
C SER A 25 -4.93 -36.78 -13.75
N GLN A 26 -4.96 -37.87 -13.01
CA GLN A 26 -4.01 -38.24 -11.98
C GLN A 26 -2.56 -38.19 -12.51
N LYS A 27 -1.68 -37.69 -11.63
CA LYS A 27 -0.43 -38.34 -11.21
C LYS A 27 0.74 -38.34 -12.20
N GLU A 28 1.70 -37.45 -11.93
CA GLU A 28 3.09 -37.91 -11.89
C GLU A 28 3.79 -37.38 -10.64
N GLU A 29 3.97 -38.31 -9.72
CA GLU A 29 4.77 -38.23 -8.51
C GLU A 29 6.12 -38.86 -8.88
N THR A 30 7.18 -38.05 -9.00
CA THR A 30 8.55 -38.57 -9.00
C THR A 30 9.33 -37.85 -7.92
N SER A 31 9.28 -38.44 -6.72
CA SER A 31 10.38 -38.43 -5.74
C SER A 31 11.66 -38.93 -6.43
N SER A 32 12.84 -38.41 -6.17
CA SER A 32 13.69 -38.83 -5.04
C SER A 32 15.11 -38.23 -5.17
N PRO A 33 15.99 -38.36 -4.15
CA PRO A 33 16.92 -37.34 -3.69
C PRO A 33 18.41 -37.66 -3.98
N VAL A 34 19.31 -37.02 -3.21
CA VAL A 34 20.79 -37.23 -3.09
C VAL A 34 21.58 -36.26 -3.99
N ALA A 35 22.49 -35.40 -3.51
CA ALA A 35 23.56 -35.65 -2.55
C ALA A 35 24.00 -34.41 -1.72
N PRO A 36 24.64 -34.63 -0.56
CA PRO A 36 25.28 -33.61 0.26
C PRO A 36 26.78 -33.45 -0.10
N VAL A 37 27.29 -32.21 -0.14
CA VAL A 37 28.72 -31.91 -0.17
C VAL A 37 28.93 -30.69 0.73
N ALA A 38 29.25 -30.92 1.99
CA ALA A 38 30.60 -31.01 2.55
C ALA A 38 31.20 -29.64 2.90
N ALA A 39 31.63 -29.57 4.16
CA ALA A 39 32.19 -28.46 4.89
C ALA A 39 33.38 -27.78 4.20
N THR A 40 33.53 -26.47 4.43
CA THR A 40 34.87 -25.92 4.68
C THR A 40 34.79 -24.88 5.79
N SER A 41 35.21 -25.34 6.96
CA SER A 41 35.69 -24.57 8.09
C SER A 41 36.92 -23.75 7.67
N SER A 42 36.92 -22.45 7.98
CA SER A 42 38.16 -21.70 8.20
C SER A 42 37.92 -20.52 9.14
N SER A 43 38.11 -20.79 10.43
CA SER A 43 38.51 -19.79 11.42
C SER A 43 40.04 -19.85 11.56
N PRO A 44 40.75 -18.73 11.39
CA PRO A 44 41.53 -18.15 12.49
C PRO A 44 41.52 -16.60 12.40
N SER A 45 41.83 -15.74 13.37
CA SER A 45 42.22 -15.75 14.78
C SER A 45 42.05 -14.29 15.25
N PRO A 46 41.93 -14.02 16.55
CA PRO A 46 41.80 -12.66 17.08
C PRO A 46 43.14 -11.88 17.07
N PRO A 47 43.13 -10.55 16.83
CA PRO A 47 44.29 -9.72 17.11
C PRO A 47 44.50 -9.50 18.62
N PRO A 48 45.75 -9.26 19.05
CA PRO A 48 46.19 -9.25 20.45
C PRO A 48 45.69 -8.06 21.28
N PRO A 49 45.67 -8.18 22.63
CA PRO A 49 45.37 -7.09 23.54
C PRO A 49 46.55 -6.10 23.63
N LEU A 50 46.24 -4.82 23.46
CA LEU A 50 47.16 -3.70 23.72
C LEU A 50 46.91 -3.10 25.12
N PRO A 51 47.95 -2.51 25.74
CA PRO A 51 48.15 -2.45 27.20
C PRO A 51 47.32 -1.40 27.95
N PRO A 52 47.23 -1.52 29.29
CA PRO A 52 46.63 -0.50 30.15
C PRO A 52 47.55 0.73 30.23
N SER A 53 47.21 1.79 29.51
CA SER A 53 47.77 3.11 29.80
C SER A 53 47.00 3.75 30.95
N SER A 54 47.51 3.50 32.15
CA SER A 54 47.40 4.37 33.31
C SER A 54 47.95 5.75 32.95
N SER A 55 47.06 6.72 32.71
CA SER A 55 47.38 8.14 32.84
C SER A 55 46.40 8.77 33.82
N SER A 56 46.74 8.60 35.10
CA SER A 56 46.37 9.52 36.17
C SER A 56 46.72 10.95 35.76
N SER A 57 45.71 11.79 35.65
CA SER A 57 45.86 13.24 35.60
C SER A 57 44.61 13.90 36.19
N PRO A 58 44.79 15.08 36.79
CA PRO A 58 44.22 15.38 38.10
C PRO A 58 42.77 15.80 38.00
N SER A 59 42.01 15.39 39.01
CA SER A 59 40.70 15.90 39.38
C SER A 59 40.73 17.41 39.53
N THR A 60 40.39 18.12 38.45
CA THR A 60 39.90 19.49 38.52
C THR A 60 38.53 19.44 39.20
N PRO A 61 38.25 20.26 40.23
CA PRO A 61 36.91 20.39 40.75
C PRO A 61 36.06 21.06 39.66
N ILE A 62 35.30 20.25 38.92
CA ILE A 62 34.28 20.75 38.00
C ILE A 62 33.24 21.42 38.88
N LYS A 63 33.31 22.75 38.89
CA LYS A 63 32.28 23.64 39.38
C LYS A 63 30.97 23.20 38.73
N GLU A 64 30.08 22.68 39.54
CA GLU A 64 28.73 22.25 39.19
C GLU A 64 27.94 23.51 38.81
N GLU A 65 28.18 23.99 37.59
CA GLU A 65 27.39 25.06 37.00
C GLU A 65 26.03 24.44 36.69
N GLN A 66 25.09 24.68 37.60
CA GLN A 66 23.67 24.39 37.46
C GLN A 66 23.22 24.87 36.08
N GLN A 67 23.19 23.93 35.14
CA GLN A 67 22.58 24.13 33.84
C GLN A 67 21.11 24.45 34.12
N PRO A 68 20.63 25.64 33.75
CA PRO A 68 19.24 26.01 33.98
C PRO A 68 18.35 24.95 33.31
N PRO A 69 17.22 24.55 33.93
CA PRO A 69 16.34 23.53 33.39
C PRO A 69 16.00 23.92 31.97
N SER A 70 16.45 23.11 31.00
CA SER A 70 16.17 23.30 29.59
C SER A 70 14.68 23.60 29.45
N PRO A 71 14.29 24.70 28.78
CA PRO A 71 12.90 25.09 28.68
C PRO A 71 12.12 23.90 28.14
N THR A 72 11.16 23.41 28.92
CA THR A 72 10.27 22.31 28.60
C THR A 72 9.54 22.66 27.31
N VAL A 73 10.12 22.31 26.16
CA VAL A 73 9.52 22.57 24.86
C VAL A 73 8.18 21.85 24.87
N PRO A 74 7.05 22.57 24.74
CA PRO A 74 5.74 21.94 24.86
C PRO A 74 5.63 20.79 23.84
N PRO A 75 5.11 19.63 24.25
CA PRO A 75 5.07 18.45 23.42
C PRO A 75 4.32 18.77 22.12
N HIS A 76 5.05 18.74 21.00
CA HIS A 76 4.49 19.06 19.69
C HIS A 76 3.32 18.12 19.40
N LYS A 77 2.11 18.68 19.33
CA LYS A 77 0.88 17.93 19.08
C LYS A 77 0.98 17.23 17.72
N PRO A 78 0.59 15.95 17.61
CA PRO A 78 0.60 15.24 16.33
C PRO A 78 -0.39 15.89 15.36
N ASN A 79 0.00 15.98 14.09
CA ASN A 79 -0.82 16.61 13.06
C ASN A 79 -2.00 15.70 12.69
N LYS A 80 -3.22 16.11 13.08
CA LYS A 80 -4.47 15.40 12.77
C LYS A 80 -4.77 15.32 11.28
N GLY A 81 -4.32 16.31 10.48
CA GLY A 81 -4.53 16.31 9.04
C GLY A 81 -3.86 15.13 8.35
N ARG A 82 -2.66 14.74 8.80
CA ARG A 82 -1.99 13.54 8.29
C ARG A 82 -2.78 12.26 8.54
N LEU A 83 -3.35 12.12 9.73
CA LEU A 83 -4.19 10.96 10.03
C LEU A 83 -5.42 10.91 9.13
N LEU A 84 -6.07 12.06 8.89
CA LEU A 84 -7.25 12.13 8.04
C LEU A 84 -6.93 11.69 6.61
N VAL A 85 -5.80 12.12 6.05
CA VAL A 85 -5.36 11.68 4.72
C VAL A 85 -5.08 10.18 4.69
N ARG A 86 -4.47 9.60 5.73
CA ARG A 86 -4.27 8.14 5.82
C ARG A 86 -5.58 7.37 5.89
N PHE A 87 -6.55 7.88 6.63
CA PHE A 87 -7.87 7.27 6.72
C PHE A 87 -8.60 7.32 5.37
N TRP A 88 -8.50 8.45 4.66
CA TRP A 88 -8.99 8.57 3.29
C TRP A 88 -8.30 7.60 2.34
N GLN A 89 -6.97 7.46 2.42
CA GLN A 89 -6.22 6.48 1.62
C GLN A 89 -6.70 5.04 1.87
N ALA A 90 -6.99 4.68 3.12
CA ALA A 90 -7.52 3.35 3.42
C ALA A 90 -8.91 3.14 2.79
N ILE A 91 -9.82 4.12 2.91
CA ILE A 91 -11.15 4.06 2.26
C ILE A 91 -11.00 4.00 0.74
N ALA A 92 -10.15 4.84 0.16
CA ALA A 92 -9.94 4.88 -1.27
C ALA A 92 -9.30 3.59 -1.81
N ALA A 93 -8.39 2.96 -1.07
CA ALA A 93 -7.83 1.66 -1.45
C ALA A 93 -8.90 0.57 -1.46
N VAL A 94 -9.74 0.50 -0.43
CA VAL A 94 -10.88 -0.43 -0.38
C VAL A 94 -11.90 -0.13 -1.49
N GLY A 95 -12.17 1.15 -1.75
CA GLY A 95 -13.05 1.57 -2.83
C GLY A 95 -12.50 1.18 -4.20
N ALA A 96 -11.25 1.51 -4.50
CA ALA A 96 -10.60 1.18 -5.76
C ALA A 96 -10.62 -0.33 -6.01
N PHE A 97 -10.16 -1.12 -5.04
CA PHE A 97 -10.13 -2.57 -5.13
C PHE A 97 -11.54 -3.19 -5.21
N GLY A 98 -12.43 -2.78 -4.31
CA GLY A 98 -13.76 -3.36 -4.16
C GLY A 98 -14.67 -3.07 -5.35
N PHE A 99 -14.69 -1.83 -5.86
CA PHE A 99 -15.49 -1.50 -7.03
C PHE A 99 -14.97 -2.19 -8.30
N GLN A 100 -13.65 -2.30 -8.45
CA GLN A 100 -13.07 -2.96 -9.61
C GLN A 100 -13.32 -4.48 -9.63
N ILE A 101 -13.11 -5.18 -8.50
CA ILE A 101 -13.45 -6.62 -8.39
C ILE A 101 -14.97 -6.84 -8.43
N GLY A 102 -15.74 -5.91 -7.88
CA GLY A 102 -17.19 -5.99 -7.81
C GLY A 102 -17.91 -5.79 -9.15
N ALA A 103 -17.24 -5.26 -10.18
CA ALA A 103 -17.88 -4.94 -11.46
C ALA A 103 -18.47 -6.17 -12.16
N THR A 104 -17.71 -7.26 -12.25
CA THR A 104 -18.13 -8.52 -12.87
C THR A 104 -19.27 -9.22 -12.11
N PRO A 105 -19.18 -9.49 -10.80
CA PRO A 105 -20.29 -10.12 -10.08
C PRO A 105 -21.55 -9.25 -10.03
N TYR A 106 -21.43 -7.92 -10.08
CA TYR A 106 -22.58 -7.01 -10.12
C TYR A 106 -23.33 -7.05 -11.45
N SER A 107 -22.60 -6.95 -12.56
CA SER A 107 -23.18 -6.85 -13.91
C SER A 107 -23.49 -8.20 -14.56
N GLY A 108 -22.90 -9.29 -14.05
CA GLY A 108 -22.92 -10.60 -14.72
C GLY A 108 -22.07 -10.65 -15.99
N VAL A 109 -21.35 -9.57 -16.31
CA VAL A 109 -20.48 -9.47 -17.49
C VAL A 109 -19.04 -9.84 -17.09
N PRO A 110 -18.37 -10.75 -17.82
CA PRO A 110 -16.98 -11.09 -17.56
C PRO A 110 -16.06 -9.87 -17.77
N PHE A 111 -14.78 -10.01 -17.40
CA PHE A 111 -13.80 -8.96 -17.65
C PHE A 111 -13.70 -8.66 -19.16
N ILE A 112 -13.93 -7.40 -19.53
CA ILE A 112 -14.22 -6.97 -20.91
C ILE A 112 -12.95 -6.62 -21.69
N PHE A 113 -11.84 -6.39 -20.99
CA PHE A 113 -10.58 -5.97 -21.62
C PHE A 113 -9.69 -7.17 -21.96
N ASP A 114 -8.99 -7.07 -23.10
CA ASP A 114 -8.12 -8.15 -23.61
C ASP A 114 -6.93 -8.47 -22.68
N ASP A 115 -6.46 -7.48 -21.90
CA ASP A 115 -5.32 -7.64 -21.01
C ASP A 115 -5.74 -7.46 -19.55
N ALA A 116 -5.82 -8.56 -18.80
CA ALA A 116 -6.11 -8.52 -17.37
C ALA A 116 -4.88 -8.16 -16.50
N LYS A 117 -3.67 -8.12 -17.07
CA LYS A 117 -2.43 -7.94 -16.28
C LYS A 117 -2.38 -6.60 -15.58
N LEU A 118 -2.78 -5.52 -16.27
CA LEU A 118 -2.81 -4.17 -15.67
C LEU A 118 -3.83 -4.08 -14.53
N GLN A 119 -4.92 -4.84 -14.65
CA GLN A 119 -5.96 -4.93 -13.62
C GLN A 119 -5.43 -5.64 -12.37
N TYR A 120 -4.80 -6.80 -12.53
CA TYR A 120 -4.17 -7.52 -11.41
C TYR A 120 -3.02 -6.74 -10.77
N TYR A 121 -2.24 -6.01 -11.58
CA TYR A 121 -1.24 -5.08 -11.07
C TYR A 121 -1.88 -4.00 -10.19
N THR A 122 -3.01 -3.43 -10.62
CA THR A 122 -3.77 -2.44 -9.84
C THR A 122 -4.26 -3.04 -8.51
N TYR A 123 -4.75 -4.28 -8.51
CA TYR A 123 -5.17 -4.97 -7.29
C TYR A 123 -4.04 -5.17 -6.29
N ALA A 124 -2.85 -5.53 -6.77
CA ALA A 124 -1.68 -5.70 -5.92
C ALA A 124 -1.27 -4.38 -5.26
N ILE A 125 -1.23 -3.27 -6.02
CA ILE A 125 -0.87 -1.96 -5.45
C ILE A 125 -1.95 -1.42 -4.51
N ASP A 126 -3.23 -1.66 -4.78
CA ASP A 126 -4.34 -1.29 -3.88
C ASP A 126 -4.22 -2.01 -2.54
N LEU A 127 -3.92 -3.31 -2.55
CA LEU A 127 -3.72 -4.10 -1.33
C LEU A 127 -2.50 -3.62 -0.55
N VAL A 128 -1.35 -3.40 -1.20
CA VAL A 128 -0.14 -2.87 -0.56
C VAL A 128 -0.41 -1.48 0.04
N SER A 129 -1.11 -0.62 -0.69
CA SER A 129 -1.53 0.71 -0.23
C SER A 129 -2.45 0.63 0.99
N PHE A 130 -3.42 -0.28 0.98
CA PHE A 130 -4.32 -0.49 2.11
C PHE A 130 -3.55 -0.93 3.37
N LEU A 131 -2.66 -1.93 3.24
CA LEU A 131 -1.82 -2.41 4.34
C LEU A 131 -0.91 -1.30 4.87
N TRP A 132 -0.32 -0.51 3.98
CA TRP A 132 0.51 0.63 4.34
C TRP A 132 -0.28 1.71 5.10
N ALA A 133 -1.47 2.06 4.62
CA ALA A 133 -2.35 3.03 5.29
C ALA A 133 -2.77 2.53 6.68
N LEU A 134 -3.17 1.25 6.82
CA LEU A 134 -3.50 0.63 8.10
C LEU A 134 -2.30 0.64 9.06
N PHE A 135 -1.11 0.28 8.59
CA PHE A 135 0.11 0.32 9.39
C PHE A 135 0.37 1.74 9.93
N MET A 136 0.26 2.77 9.08
CA MET A 136 0.47 4.16 9.50
C MET A 136 -0.59 4.65 10.48
N ILE A 137 -1.86 4.26 10.29
CA ILE A 137 -2.95 4.53 11.24
C ILE A 137 -2.67 3.84 12.58
N PHE A 138 -2.30 2.56 12.56
CA PHE A 138 -1.95 1.79 13.75
C PHE A 138 -0.79 2.41 14.54
N VAL A 139 0.30 2.81 13.86
CA VAL A 139 1.42 3.53 14.49
C VAL A 139 0.94 4.85 15.11
N TYR A 140 0.04 5.57 14.46
CA TYR A 140 -0.52 6.80 15.02
C TYR A 140 -1.33 6.54 16.29
N LEU A 141 -2.22 5.53 16.26
CA LEU A 141 -3.08 5.17 17.39
C LEU A 141 -2.27 4.65 18.58
N THR A 142 -1.31 3.74 18.35
CA THR A 142 -0.42 3.24 19.41
C THR A 142 0.40 4.36 20.01
N ARG A 143 0.89 5.32 19.22
CA ARG A 143 1.57 6.50 19.78
C ARG A 143 0.63 7.38 20.61
N ARG A 144 -0.65 7.49 20.23
CA ARG A 144 -1.65 8.28 20.96
C ARG A 144 -2.07 7.63 22.26
N PHE A 145 -2.24 6.31 22.29
CA PHE A 145 -2.77 5.56 23.44
C PHE A 145 -1.68 4.97 24.35
N SER A 146 -0.53 4.54 23.81
CA SER A 146 0.53 3.87 24.59
C SER A 146 1.54 4.83 25.25
N MET A 147 1.10 6.02 25.69
CA MET A 147 1.91 7.01 26.43
C MET A 147 3.35 7.21 25.88
N GLY A 148 3.54 7.18 24.56
CA GLY A 148 4.82 7.51 23.92
C GLY A 148 5.88 6.41 23.89
N LYS A 149 5.59 5.16 24.29
CA LYS A 149 6.57 4.06 24.21
C LYS A 149 6.72 3.44 22.81
N ALA A 150 5.82 3.76 21.88
CA ALA A 150 5.85 3.21 20.52
C ALA A 150 6.96 3.84 19.66
N GLY A 151 7.66 3.01 18.89
CA GLY A 151 8.72 3.44 17.97
C GLY A 151 8.22 4.45 16.93
N LYS A 152 9.00 5.51 16.69
CA LYS A 152 8.69 6.52 15.68
C LYS A 152 9.17 6.04 14.31
N VAL A 153 8.24 5.91 13.36
CA VAL A 153 8.61 5.67 11.96
C VAL A 153 9.52 6.80 11.49
N LYS A 154 10.69 6.42 10.96
CA LYS A 154 11.66 7.38 10.43
C LYS A 154 11.04 8.08 9.21
N ARG A 155 11.06 9.41 9.22
CA ARG A 155 10.46 10.24 8.16
C ARG A 155 10.93 9.88 6.74
N PRO A 156 12.22 9.60 6.48
CA PRO A 156 12.68 9.21 5.14
C PRO A 156 12.03 7.92 4.62
N ILE A 157 11.73 6.97 5.51
CA ILE A 157 11.09 5.70 5.13
C ILE A 157 9.66 5.98 4.67
N ALA A 158 8.89 6.75 5.46
CA ALA A 158 7.53 7.10 5.10
C ALA A 158 7.47 7.88 3.77
N PHE A 159 8.39 8.83 3.60
CA PHE A 159 8.53 9.58 2.35
C PHE A 159 8.83 8.68 1.15
N ALA A 160 9.78 7.75 1.28
CA ALA A 160 10.16 6.83 0.20
C ALA A 160 8.99 5.94 -0.23
N VAL A 161 8.26 5.37 0.74
CA VAL A 161 7.10 4.50 0.45
C VAL A 161 5.95 5.30 -0.17
N ASP A 162 5.64 6.49 0.37
CA ASP A 162 4.59 7.34 -0.20
C ASP A 162 4.92 7.80 -1.63
N THR A 163 6.20 8.10 -1.90
CA THR A 163 6.68 8.47 -3.24
C THR A 163 6.56 7.30 -4.21
N ALA A 164 6.95 6.09 -3.77
CA ALA A 164 6.82 4.89 -4.58
C ALA A 164 5.34 4.61 -4.90
N LEU A 165 4.45 4.67 -3.92
CA LEU A 165 3.02 4.48 -4.13
C LEU A 165 2.42 5.57 -5.03
N ALA A 166 2.81 6.84 -4.86
CA ALA A 166 2.39 7.91 -5.76
C ALA A 166 2.78 7.61 -7.21
N ALA A 167 4.02 7.18 -7.46
CA ALA A 167 4.48 6.83 -8.80
C ALA A 167 3.72 5.63 -9.38
N LEU A 168 3.56 4.56 -8.60
CA LEU A 168 2.84 3.35 -9.03
C LEU A 168 1.38 3.65 -9.35
N PHE A 169 0.69 4.44 -8.52
CA PHE A 169 -0.69 4.87 -8.78
C PHE A 169 -0.80 5.83 -9.95
N GLY A 170 0.18 6.73 -10.15
CA GLY A 170 0.21 7.62 -11.31
C GLY A 170 0.31 6.83 -12.62
N VAL A 171 1.22 5.85 -12.67
CA VAL A 171 1.36 4.94 -13.82
C VAL A 171 0.08 4.12 -14.02
N ALA A 172 -0.45 3.49 -12.96
CA ALA A 172 -1.67 2.69 -13.04
C ALA A 172 -2.86 3.52 -13.56
N SER A 173 -3.08 4.71 -13.01
CA SER A 173 -4.15 5.62 -13.42
C SER A 173 -4.01 6.01 -14.89
N PHE A 174 -2.81 6.43 -15.31
CA PHE A 174 -2.55 6.83 -16.69
C PHE A 174 -2.86 5.71 -17.69
N TYR A 175 -2.33 4.51 -17.46
CA TYR A 175 -2.57 3.38 -18.35
C TYR A 175 -4.02 2.91 -18.33
N GLN A 176 -4.70 2.95 -17.18
CA GLN A 176 -6.13 2.64 -17.13
C GLN A 176 -6.95 3.60 -18.00
N PHE A 177 -6.72 4.91 -17.92
CA PHE A 177 -7.42 5.86 -18.78
C PHE A 177 -7.08 5.69 -20.26
N ALA A 178 -5.83 5.37 -20.59
CA ALA A 178 -5.38 5.24 -21.96
C ALA A 178 -5.84 3.95 -22.65
N ARG A 179 -5.91 2.82 -21.92
CA ARG A 179 -6.15 1.50 -22.52
C ARG A 179 -7.57 0.98 -22.37
N TYR A 180 -8.31 1.46 -21.39
CA TYR A 180 -9.57 0.85 -20.98
C TYR A 180 -10.69 1.89 -20.94
N PRO A 181 -11.03 2.56 -22.05
CA PRO A 181 -12.16 3.48 -22.07
C PRO A 181 -13.46 2.73 -21.71
N CYS A 182 -14.28 3.33 -20.85
CA CYS A 182 -15.58 2.76 -20.44
C CYS A 182 -16.61 3.90 -20.39
N PRO A 183 -17.49 4.02 -21.39
CA PRO A 183 -18.54 5.02 -21.37
C PRO A 183 -19.51 4.75 -20.21
N PRO A 184 -20.07 5.79 -19.57
CA PRO A 184 -21.10 5.60 -18.56
C PRO A 184 -22.37 4.98 -19.19
N GLY A 185 -22.97 3.98 -18.52
CA GLY A 185 -24.21 3.32 -18.95
C GLY A 185 -24.03 2.03 -19.74
N GLU A 186 -22.80 1.69 -20.16
CA GLU A 186 -22.52 0.50 -20.94
C GLU A 186 -22.37 -0.76 -20.07
N GLU A 187 -22.46 -1.93 -20.72
CA GLU A 187 -22.11 -3.24 -20.16
C GLU A 187 -22.87 -3.60 -18.88
N ASN A 188 -24.18 -3.37 -18.87
CA ASN A 188 -25.08 -3.64 -17.72
C ASN A 188 -24.58 -3.03 -16.40
N GLY A 189 -23.96 -1.84 -16.48
CA GLY A 189 -23.44 -1.13 -15.32
C GLY A 189 -22.04 -1.54 -14.87
N TRP A 190 -21.39 -2.47 -15.59
CA TRP A 190 -19.97 -2.80 -15.37
C TRP A 190 -19.09 -1.56 -15.46
N CYS A 191 -19.32 -0.71 -16.48
CA CYS A 191 -18.59 0.54 -16.65
C CYS A 191 -18.79 1.54 -15.51
N HIS A 192 -19.95 1.54 -14.83
CA HIS A 192 -20.16 2.41 -13.68
C HIS A 192 -19.27 1.99 -12.52
N PHE A 193 -19.22 0.70 -12.19
CA PHE A 193 -18.35 0.16 -11.15
C PHE A 193 -16.88 0.42 -11.47
N HIS A 194 -16.46 0.16 -12.71
CA HIS A 194 -15.10 0.38 -13.15
C HIS A 194 -14.69 1.86 -13.05
N ASN A 195 -15.54 2.78 -13.50
CA ASN A 195 -15.28 4.22 -13.40
C ASN A 195 -15.28 4.73 -11.95
N THR A 196 -16.13 4.18 -11.08
CA THR A 196 -16.07 4.48 -9.64
C THR A 196 -14.77 3.99 -9.01
N GLY A 197 -14.32 2.78 -9.35
CA GLY A 197 -13.03 2.25 -8.91
C GLY A 197 -11.86 3.15 -9.34
N ARG A 198 -11.88 3.66 -10.58
CA ARG A 198 -10.90 4.63 -11.08
C ARG A 198 -10.88 5.95 -10.36
N PHE A 199 -12.06 6.47 -10.00
CA PHE A 199 -12.15 7.69 -9.21
C PHE A 199 -11.39 7.54 -7.89
N PHE A 200 -11.53 6.40 -7.22
CA PHE A 200 -10.75 6.11 -6.02
C PHE A 200 -9.25 5.91 -6.30
N LEU A 201 -8.90 5.27 -7.41
CA LEU A 201 -7.51 5.11 -7.85
C LEU A 201 -6.81 6.46 -8.06
N VAL A 202 -7.46 7.40 -8.74
CA VAL A 202 -6.97 8.77 -8.91
C VAL A 202 -6.90 9.49 -7.56
N SER A 203 -7.88 9.28 -6.69
CA SER A 203 -7.87 9.83 -5.33
C SER A 203 -6.67 9.32 -4.51
N LEU A 204 -6.26 8.07 -4.68
CA LEU A 204 -5.04 7.52 -4.09
C LEU A 204 -3.80 8.22 -4.65
N PHE A 205 -3.68 8.33 -5.98
CA PHE A 205 -2.58 9.04 -6.62
C PHE A 205 -2.43 10.47 -6.06
N LEU A 206 -3.51 11.24 -6.02
CA LEU A 206 -3.50 12.63 -5.52
C LEU A 206 -3.15 12.69 -4.04
N SER A 207 -3.74 11.83 -3.22
CA SER A 207 -3.48 11.83 -1.77
C SER A 207 -2.04 11.43 -1.42
N TYR A 208 -1.45 10.44 -2.10
CA TYR A 208 -0.04 10.11 -1.94
C TYR A 208 0.88 11.24 -2.42
N THR A 209 0.54 11.90 -3.52
CA THR A 209 1.29 13.08 -4.01
C THR A 209 1.25 14.22 -3.00
N ILE A 210 0.09 14.52 -2.40
CA ILE A 210 -0.05 15.52 -1.34
C ILE A 210 0.81 15.15 -0.13
N MET A 211 0.82 13.87 0.28
CA MET A 211 1.64 13.40 1.40
C MET A 211 3.13 13.51 1.12
N MET A 212 3.57 13.13 -0.09
CA MET A 212 4.93 13.31 -0.56
C MET A 212 5.37 14.77 -0.49
N CYS A 213 4.56 15.69 -1.05
CA CYS A 213 4.83 17.12 -0.99
C CYS A 213 4.91 17.62 0.46
N TRP A 214 3.98 17.19 1.33
CA TRP A 214 4.01 17.54 2.75
C TRP A 214 5.31 17.09 3.42
N ASP A 215 5.77 15.86 3.13
CA ASP A 215 7.01 15.34 3.68
C ASP A 215 8.24 16.08 3.15
N LEU A 216 8.28 16.40 1.87
CA LEU A 216 9.34 17.18 1.24
C LEU A 216 9.46 18.57 1.86
N PHE A 217 8.36 19.34 1.87
CA PHE A 217 8.36 20.71 2.39
C PHE A 217 8.73 20.78 3.86
N GLY A 218 8.14 19.91 4.70
CA GLY A 218 8.51 19.93 6.12
C GLY A 218 9.91 19.38 6.39
N GLY A 219 10.54 18.67 5.45
CA GLY A 219 11.94 18.23 5.54
C GLY A 219 12.89 19.39 5.23
N CYS A 220 12.61 20.13 4.16
CA CYS A 220 13.36 21.32 3.75
C CYS A 220 13.33 22.42 4.82
N THR A 221 12.21 22.64 5.51
CA THR A 221 12.12 23.64 6.60
C THR A 221 13.06 23.32 7.76
N CYS A 222 13.33 22.05 8.05
CA CYS A 222 14.29 21.65 9.11
C CYS A 222 15.73 21.92 8.71
N LEU A 223 16.07 21.81 7.42
CA LEU A 223 17.40 22.13 6.90
C LEU A 223 17.66 23.64 6.91
N ARG A 224 16.63 24.44 6.58
CA ARG A 224 16.74 25.92 6.58
C ARG A 224 17.02 26.52 7.96
N LYS A 225 16.57 25.89 9.05
CA LYS A 225 16.75 26.41 10.42
C LYS A 225 18.15 26.12 11.01
N LYS A 226 18.99 25.37 10.29
CA LYS A 226 20.31 24.95 10.75
C LYS A 226 21.48 25.79 10.19
N ASN A 227 21.17 26.73 9.30
CA ASN A 227 22.07 27.80 8.83
C ASN A 227 21.62 29.13 9.42
#